data_AF-A0A662U6Y0-F1
#
_entry.id   AF-A0A662U6Y0-F1
#
_cell.length_a   1.000
_cell.length_b   1.000
_cell.length_c   1.000
_cell.angle_alpha   90.00
_cell.angle_beta   90.00
_cell.angle_gamma   90.00
#
_symmetry.space_group_name_H-M   'P 1'
#
loop_
_entity.id
_entity.type
_entity.pdbx_description
1 polymer ?
#
loop_
_entity_poly.entity_id
_entity_poly.type
_entity_poly.pdbx_seq_one_letter_code
_entity_poly.pdbx_strand_id
1 'polypeptide(L)'
;MVSESNKLGFLAGLYDSEGSLKHTEWRNKRTPQHYACITMTGRDILKVAYSFAKELGFRVGIYLYTKGKRRKYRDEYCLQFNGNKSTFEFLQSAKPIYPLRTKCSKCGYPEWYK
;
A
#
# COMPACT_ATOMS: atom_id res chain seq x y z
N MET A 1 -19.66 -16.31 0.13
CA MET A 1 -18.21 -16.01 0.19
C MET A 1 -17.89 -14.99 -0.89
N VAL A 2 -17.02 -14.01 -0.62
CA VAL A 2 -16.54 -13.06 -1.64
C VAL A 2 -15.42 -13.73 -2.44
N SER A 3 -15.46 -13.66 -3.77
CA SER A 3 -14.42 -14.26 -4.62
C SER A 3 -13.07 -13.56 -4.46
N GLU A 4 -11.98 -14.25 -4.74
CA GLU A 4 -10.62 -13.66 -4.71
C GLU A 4 -10.50 -12.46 -5.65
N SER A 5 -11.09 -12.55 -6.84
CA SER A 5 -11.13 -11.47 -7.84
C SER A 5 -11.83 -10.22 -7.30
N ASN A 6 -12.93 -10.37 -6.55
CA ASN A 6 -13.64 -9.25 -5.95
C ASN A 6 -12.84 -8.62 -4.81
N LYS A 7 -12.12 -9.42 -4.02
CA LYS A 7 -11.21 -8.91 -2.97
C LYS A 7 -10.07 -8.11 -3.58
N LEU A 8 -9.46 -8.61 -4.65
CA LEU A 8 -8.41 -7.90 -5.38
C LEU A 8 -8.93 -6.61 -6.02
N GLY A 9 -10.10 -6.65 -6.67
CA GLY A 9 -10.73 -5.47 -7.25
C GLY A 9 -11.05 -4.40 -6.20
N PHE A 10 -11.53 -4.80 -5.02
CA PHE A 10 -11.73 -3.90 -3.89
C PHE A 10 -10.42 -3.23 -3.44
N LEU A 11 -9.35 -4.01 -3.26
CA LEU A 11 -8.04 -3.48 -2.87
C LEU A 11 -7.43 -2.57 -3.95
N ALA A 12 -7.61 -2.92 -5.23
CA ALA A 12 -7.19 -2.11 -6.37
C ALA A 12 -7.89 -0.75 -6.37
N GLY A 13 -9.23 -0.75 -6.24
CA GLY A 13 -10.01 0.49 -6.19
C GLY A 13 -9.66 1.38 -5.00
N LEU A 14 -9.40 0.79 -3.82
CA LEU A 14 -8.91 1.53 -2.65
C LEU A 14 -7.51 2.11 -2.86
N TYR A 15 -6.63 1.37 -3.55
CA TYR A 15 -5.30 1.86 -3.86
C TYR A 15 -5.34 2.95 -4.94
N ASP A 16 -6.23 2.85 -5.92
CA ASP A 16 -6.39 3.89 -6.93
C ASP A 16 -6.86 5.22 -6.35
N SER A 17 -7.71 5.19 -5.31
CA SER A 17 -8.21 6.40 -4.66
C SER A 17 -7.23 6.98 -3.64
N GLU A 18 -6.72 6.14 -2.72
CA GLU A 18 -5.98 6.57 -1.52
C GLU A 18 -4.56 5.98 -1.44
N GLY A 19 -4.11 5.31 -2.49
CA GLY A 19 -2.84 4.61 -2.54
C GLY A 19 -1.64 5.53 -2.73
N SER A 20 -0.53 5.09 -2.17
CA SER A 20 0.78 5.67 -2.41
C SER A 20 1.86 4.59 -2.40
N LEU A 21 2.90 4.76 -3.21
CA LEU A 21 4.11 3.96 -3.13
C LEU A 21 5.17 4.75 -2.37
N LYS A 22 5.63 4.21 -1.24
CA LYS A 22 6.69 4.81 -0.41
C LYS A 22 8.00 4.07 -0.61
N HIS A 23 9.08 4.83 -0.48
CA HIS A 23 10.46 4.36 -0.57
C HIS A 23 11.21 4.73 0.70
N THR A 24 11.89 3.77 1.31
CA THR A 24 12.87 4.07 2.37
C THR A 24 14.24 3.51 2.02
N GLU A 25 15.22 4.40 2.08
CA GLU A 25 16.64 4.05 2.07
C GLU A 25 17.15 4.14 3.49
N TRP A 26 17.48 2.99 4.07
CA TRP A 26 18.25 2.97 5.30
C TRP A 26 19.70 3.19 4.91
N ARG A 27 20.37 4.15 5.57
CA ARG A 27 21.79 4.52 5.32
C ARG A 27 22.74 3.30 5.21
N ASN A 28 22.40 2.18 5.85
CA ASN A 28 23.24 0.98 5.93
C ASN A 28 22.72 -0.24 5.14
N LYS A 29 21.65 -0.13 4.34
CA LYS A 29 21.16 -1.25 3.51
C LYS A 29 21.32 -0.95 2.02
N ARG A 30 21.99 -1.86 1.31
CA ARG A 30 22.15 -1.80 -0.16
C ARG A 30 20.82 -1.91 -0.92
N THR A 31 19.80 -2.54 -0.35
CA THR A 31 18.53 -2.78 -1.04
C THR A 31 17.46 -1.80 -0.56
N PRO A 32 16.92 -0.94 -1.44
CA PRO A 32 15.83 -0.04 -1.10
C PRO A 32 14.57 -0.82 -0.70
N GLN A 33 13.82 -0.29 0.25
CA GLN A 33 12.55 -0.86 0.69
C GLN A 33 11.37 -0.08 0.13
N HIS A 34 10.46 -0.79 -0.53
CA HIS A 34 9.23 -0.28 -1.09
C HIS A 34 8.03 -0.75 -0.29
N TYR A 35 7.06 0.15 -0.16
CA TYR A 35 5.82 -0.10 0.57
C TYR A 35 4.64 0.51 -0.18
N ALA A 36 3.67 -0.33 -0.54
CA ALA A 36 2.35 0.19 -0.93
C ALA A 36 1.58 0.56 0.35
N CYS A 37 1.01 1.76 0.38
CA CYS A 37 0.26 2.30 1.50
C CYS A 37 -1.11 2.77 1.04
N ILE A 38 -2.17 2.34 1.73
CA ILE A 38 -3.53 2.89 1.60
C ILE A 38 -3.81 3.65 2.89
N THR A 39 -3.98 4.97 2.80
CA THR A 39 -4.12 5.84 3.98
C THR A 39 -5.54 6.39 4.07
N MET A 40 -6.22 6.23 5.20
CA MET A 40 -7.57 6.77 5.40
C MET A 40 -7.89 6.99 6.88
N THR A 41 -8.87 7.84 7.18
CA THR A 41 -9.35 8.09 8.55
C THR A 41 -10.28 6.98 9.06
N GLY A 42 -10.99 6.29 8.16
CA GLY A 42 -11.95 5.25 8.50
C GLY A 42 -11.28 3.91 8.84
N ARG A 43 -11.16 3.58 10.13
CA ARG A 43 -10.49 2.34 10.57
C ARG A 43 -11.19 1.06 10.10
N ASP A 44 -12.52 1.07 9.97
CA ASP A 44 -13.27 -0.17 9.69
C ASP A 44 -13.13 -0.63 8.24
N ILE A 45 -13.10 0.29 7.27
CA ILE A 45 -12.79 -0.04 5.87
C ILE A 45 -11.37 -0.62 5.76
N LEU A 46 -10.42 -0.06 6.51
CA LEU A 46 -9.05 -0.58 6.60
C LEU A 46 -8.96 -1.98 7.19
N LYS A 47 -9.80 -2.32 8.19
CA LYS A 47 -9.86 -3.69 8.73
C LYS A 47 -10.37 -4.68 7.69
N VAL A 48 -11.38 -4.29 6.89
CA VAL A 48 -11.88 -5.13 5.78
C VAL A 48 -10.77 -5.33 4.74
N ALA A 49 -10.10 -4.25 4.32
CA ALA A 49 -8.97 -4.33 3.40
C ALA A 49 -7.83 -5.20 3.96
N TYR A 50 -7.53 -5.07 5.25
CA TYR A 50 -6.54 -5.91 5.93
C TYR A 50 -6.92 -7.40 5.90
N SER A 51 -8.18 -7.74 6.23
CA SER A 51 -8.65 -9.13 6.19
C SER A 51 -8.50 -9.71 4.79
N PHE A 52 -8.97 -8.98 3.76
CA PHE A 52 -8.86 -9.42 2.37
C PHE A 52 -7.41 -9.59 1.94
N ALA A 53 -6.53 -8.65 2.28
CA ALA A 53 -5.13 -8.76 1.93
C ALA A 53 -4.44 -9.94 2.64
N LYS A 54 -4.79 -10.24 3.90
CA LYS A 54 -4.28 -11.40 4.63
C LYS A 54 -4.77 -12.71 4.05
N GLU A 55 -6.04 -12.79 3.66
CA GLU A 55 -6.64 -13.97 3.01
C GLU A 55 -5.99 -14.25 1.65
N LEU A 56 -5.59 -13.21 0.92
CA LEU A 56 -4.84 -13.31 -0.34
C LEU A 56 -3.34 -13.61 -0.14
N GLY A 57 -2.89 -13.81 1.11
CA GLY A 57 -1.50 -14.17 1.42
C GLY A 57 -0.52 -13.01 1.47
N PHE A 58 -0.97 -11.76 1.34
CA PHE A 58 -0.08 -10.60 1.41
C PHE A 58 0.43 -10.35 2.83
N ARG A 59 1.68 -9.90 2.92
CA ARG A 59 2.27 -9.45 4.17
C ARG A 59 1.86 -8.01 4.42
N VAL A 60 0.80 -7.80 5.18
CA VAL A 60 0.28 -6.46 5.49
C VAL A 60 0.24 -6.14 6.98
N GLY A 61 0.23 -4.85 7.32
CA GLY A 61 -0.01 -4.35 8.68
C GLY A 61 -0.78 -3.03 8.66
N ILE A 62 -1.53 -2.76 9.73
CA ILE A 62 -2.18 -1.45 9.95
C ILE A 62 -1.32 -0.65 10.91
N TYR A 63 -1.00 0.58 10.52
CA TYR A 63 -0.19 1.51 11.30
C TYR A 63 -0.95 2.80 11.54
N LEU A 64 -0.75 3.42 12.71
CA LEU A 64 -1.20 4.78 12.93
C LEU A 64 -0.28 5.73 12.15
N TYR A 65 -0.86 6.51 11.26
CA TYR A 65 -0.15 7.48 10.44
C TYR A 65 -0.41 8.89 11.00
N THR A 66 0.45 9.33 11.92
CA THR A 66 0.34 10.66 12.52
C THR A 66 1.08 11.69 11.67
N LYS A 67 0.35 12.58 10.97
CA LYS A 67 0.95 13.72 10.23
C LYS A 67 1.45 14.81 11.20
N GLY A 68 2.53 14.55 11.92
CA GLY A 68 3.32 15.56 12.64
C GLY A 68 2.62 16.29 13.80
N LYS A 69 3.42 17.07 14.55
CA LYS A 69 3.11 17.63 15.90
C LYS A 69 2.00 18.69 16.00
N ARG A 70 1.09 18.82 15.03
CA ARG A 70 0.00 19.79 15.12
C ARG A 70 -1.32 19.04 15.24
N ARG A 71 -1.92 19.08 16.44
CA ARG A 71 -3.23 18.58 16.89
C ARG A 71 -4.45 18.96 16.01
N LYS A 72 -4.25 19.35 14.75
CA LYS A 72 -5.26 19.91 13.84
C LYS A 72 -5.80 18.88 12.84
N TYR A 73 -5.19 17.70 12.74
CA TYR A 73 -5.62 16.64 11.81
C TYR A 73 -6.08 15.40 12.59
N ARG A 74 -7.17 14.77 12.13
CA ARG A 74 -7.63 13.49 12.67
C ARG A 74 -6.57 12.42 12.44
N ASP A 75 -6.48 11.45 13.35
CA ASP A 75 -5.62 10.29 13.17
C ASP A 75 -5.95 9.59 11.85
N GLU A 76 -4.94 9.48 10.97
CA GLU A 76 -5.02 8.66 9.77
C GLU A 76 -4.47 7.27 10.10
N TYR A 77 -5.05 6.24 9.50
CA TYR A 77 -4.54 4.88 9.56
C TYR A 77 -4.00 4.49 8.18
N CYS A 78 -2.98 3.64 8.17
CA CYS A 78 -2.33 3.19 6.95
C CYS A 78 -2.32 1.66 6.91
N LEU A 79 -2.93 1.06 5.89
CA LEU A 79 -2.64 -0.33 5.52
C LEU A 79 -1.37 -0.33 4.68
N GLN A 80 -0.33 -0.97 5.19
CA GLN A 80 0.97 -1.05 4.54
C GLN A 80 1.25 -2.48 4.11
N PHE A 81 1.59 -2.66 2.84
CA PHE A 81 2.16 -3.89 2.29
C PHE A 81 3.65 -3.89 2.61
N ASN A 82 4.07 -4.88 3.38
CA ASN A 82 5.38 -4.92 4.02
C ASN A 82 6.39 -5.71 3.21
N GLY A 83 7.40 -5.00 2.73
CA GLY A 83 8.53 -5.56 1.99
C GLY A 83 8.30 -5.56 0.48
N ASN A 84 9.40 -5.59 -0.25
CA ASN A 84 9.42 -5.47 -1.71
C ASN A 84 8.54 -6.55 -2.37
N LYS A 85 8.71 -7.82 -1.99
CA LYS A 85 7.96 -8.94 -2.57
C LYS A 85 6.45 -8.75 -2.47
N SER A 86 5.92 -8.59 -1.25
CA SER A 86 4.48 -8.43 -1.04
C SER A 86 3.93 -7.15 -1.68
N THR A 87 4.73 -6.08 -1.73
CA THR A 87 4.33 -4.83 -2.39
C THR A 87 4.18 -5.03 -3.90
N PHE A 88 5.15 -5.68 -4.53
CA PHE A 88 5.13 -5.89 -5.97
C PHE A 88 4.12 -6.95 -6.41
N GLU A 89 3.98 -8.04 -5.66
CA GLU A 89 2.93 -9.04 -5.90
C GLU A 89 1.53 -8.40 -5.84
N PHE A 90 1.29 -7.54 -4.84
CA PHE A 90 0.04 -6.78 -4.78
C PHE A 90 -0.16 -5.90 -6.01
N LEU A 91 0.81 -5.05 -6.37
CA LEU A 91 0.68 -4.12 -7.51
C LEU A 91 0.46 -4.87 -8.84
N GLN A 92 1.14 -6.00 -9.04
CA GLN A 92 0.99 -6.82 -10.24
C GLN A 92 -0.37 -7.53 -10.30
N SER A 93 -0.87 -7.99 -9.15
CA SER A 93 -2.13 -8.75 -9.08
C SER A 93 -3.35 -7.85 -9.13
N ALA A 94 -3.30 -6.71 -8.44
CA ALA A 94 -4.39 -5.75 -8.35
C ALA A 94 -4.55 -4.91 -9.62
N LYS A 95 -3.46 -4.72 -10.39
CA LYS A 95 -3.43 -3.91 -11.62
C LYS A 95 -4.19 -2.57 -11.50
N PRO A 96 -3.85 -1.72 -10.52
CA PRO A 96 -4.52 -0.44 -10.30
C PRO A 96 -4.48 0.47 -11.54
N ILE A 97 -5.60 1.17 -11.82
CA ILE A 97 -5.81 2.02 -13.01
C ILE A 97 -4.93 3.26 -12.99
N TYR A 98 -4.60 3.78 -11.81
CA TYR A 98 -3.72 4.95 -11.65
C TYR A 98 -2.33 4.51 -11.17
N PRO A 99 -1.43 4.09 -12.09
CA PRO A 99 -0.02 3.89 -11.80
C PRO A 99 0.75 5.23 -11.63
N LEU A 100 0.04 6.34 -11.45
CA LEU A 100 0.58 7.70 -11.59
C LEU A 100 1.04 8.34 -10.27
N ARG A 101 1.19 7.54 -9.20
CA ARG A 101 2.07 7.88 -8.05
C ARG A 101 3.12 6.80 -7.76
N THR A 102 3.31 5.85 -8.68
CA THR A 102 4.31 4.77 -8.59
C THR A 102 5.64 5.12 -9.26
N LYS A 103 5.99 6.41 -9.37
CA LYS A 103 7.39 6.79 -9.59
C LYS A 103 8.08 6.83 -8.23
N CYS A 104 8.91 5.83 -7.95
CA CYS A 104 9.89 5.99 -6.88
C CYS A 104 10.79 7.16 -7.31
N SER A 105 10.84 8.25 -6.52
CA SER A 105 11.60 9.45 -6.87
C SER A 105 13.10 9.19 -7.10
N LYS A 106 13.61 8.05 -6.62
CA LYS A 106 15.00 7.60 -6.77
C LYS A 106 15.19 6.43 -7.75
N CYS A 107 14.24 5.50 -7.79
CA CYS A 107 14.32 4.26 -8.56
C CYS A 107 13.70 4.39 -9.97
N GLY A 108 12.95 5.46 -10.23
CA GLY A 108 12.13 5.58 -11.43
C GLY A 108 10.89 4.68 -11.35
N TYR A 109 10.50 4.12 -12.49
CA TYR A 109 9.48 3.08 -12.55
C TYR A 109 10.11 1.73 -12.20
N PRO A 110 9.40 0.86 -11.46
CA PRO A 110 9.88 -0.50 -11.24
C PRO A 110 10.18 -1.20 -12.59
N GLU A 111 11.24 -2.01 -12.67
CA GLU A 111 11.64 -2.66 -13.93
C GLU A 111 10.54 -3.53 -14.56
N TRP A 112 9.64 -4.12 -13.77
CA TRP A 112 8.46 -4.86 -14.24
C TRP A 112 7.37 -3.97 -14.89
N TYR A 113 7.57 -2.65 -14.87
CA TYR A 113 6.71 -1.67 -15.54
C TYR A 113 7.24 -1.28 -16.93
N LYS A 114 8.48 -1.64 -17.27
CA LYS A 114 9.02 -1.56 -18.64
C LYS A 114 8.70 -2.84 -19.40
#